data_AF-A0A1V4X592-F1
#
_entry.id   AF-A0A1V4X592-F1
#
_cell.length_a   1.000
_cell.length_b   1.000
_cell.length_c   1.000
_cell.angle_alpha   90.00
_cell.angle_beta   90.00
_cell.angle_gamma   90.00
#
_symmetry.space_group_name_H-M   'P 1'
#
loop_
_entity.id
_entity.type
_entity.pdbx_description
1 polymer ?
#
loop_
_entity_poly.entity_id
_entity_poly.type
_entity_poly.pdbx_seq_one_letter_code
_entity_poly.pdbx_strand_id
1 'polypeptide(L)'
;MARIAAGIRRYGGKNAKPFIIAIDHQTSGNGVYNVDEPLGTITTKARFCLIESFLIKYYGSGNGVASVDEPLPTVTTKDRFALIQVNGDITLRILQPDELARAMSFDNYTFTGTGTEQVKQIGNAVPVRVAEALVRTLIN
;
A
#
# COMPACT_ATOMS: atom_id res chain seq x y z
N MET A 1 -4.00 -6.15 -8.90
CA MET A 1 -3.05 -6.10 -7.77
C MET A 1 -1.59 -5.87 -8.17
N ALA A 2 -1.16 -6.18 -9.40
CA ALA A 2 0.18 -5.81 -9.87
C ALA A 2 0.49 -4.29 -9.86
N ARG A 3 -0.51 -3.40 -9.71
CA ARG A 3 -0.37 -1.94 -9.91
C ARG A 3 0.08 -1.16 -8.67
N ILE A 4 -0.45 -1.48 -7.48
CA ILE A 4 0.03 -0.94 -6.20
C ILE A 4 1.38 -1.58 -5.87
N ALA A 5 1.50 -2.89 -6.05
CA ALA A 5 2.79 -3.58 -6.00
C ALA A 5 3.82 -3.01 -7.00
N ALA A 6 3.41 -2.57 -8.20
CA ALA A 6 4.29 -1.86 -9.13
C ALA A 6 4.64 -0.45 -8.66
N GLY A 7 3.72 0.28 -8.02
CA GLY A 7 4.00 1.56 -7.36
C GLY A 7 5.01 1.40 -6.21
N ILE A 8 4.82 0.39 -5.36
CA ILE A 8 5.78 0.00 -4.31
C ILE A 8 7.13 -0.40 -4.93
N ARG A 9 7.17 -1.21 -5.98
CA ARG A 9 8.43 -1.59 -6.65
C ARG A 9 9.12 -0.43 -7.39
N ARG A 10 8.35 0.54 -7.90
CA ARG A 10 8.84 1.70 -8.67
C ARG A 10 9.29 2.85 -7.77
N TYR A 11 8.59 3.10 -6.66
CA TYR A 11 8.79 4.26 -5.79
C TYR A 11 9.16 3.92 -4.34
N GLY A 12 8.82 2.72 -3.85
CA GLY A 12 9.16 2.22 -2.50
C GLY A 12 10.41 1.32 -2.45
N GLY A 13 11.05 1.10 -3.60
CA GLY A 13 12.25 0.26 -3.73
C GLY A 13 11.95 -1.22 -3.93
N LYS A 14 12.90 -1.95 -4.53
CA LYS A 14 12.83 -3.40 -4.77
C LYS A 14 12.91 -4.26 -3.48
N ASN A 15 13.04 -3.63 -2.31
CA ASN A 15 13.44 -4.24 -1.04
C ASN A 15 12.39 -4.15 0.08
N ALA A 16 11.12 -3.87 -0.23
CA ALA A 16 10.02 -3.94 0.73
C ALA A 16 9.65 -5.39 1.10
N LYS A 17 10.65 -6.21 1.43
CA LYS A 17 10.45 -7.57 1.92
C LYS A 17 10.19 -7.52 3.43
N PRO A 18 9.19 -8.26 3.92
CA PRO A 18 8.95 -8.33 5.35
C PRO A 18 10.13 -9.03 6.05
N PHE A 19 10.36 -8.67 7.31
CA PHE A 19 11.33 -9.33 8.19
C PHE A 19 10.76 -9.47 9.60
N ILE A 20 11.38 -10.34 10.40
CA ILE A 20 10.96 -10.58 11.78
C ILE A 20 11.95 -9.91 12.73
N ILE A 21 11.46 -9.27 13.78
CA ILE A 21 12.30 -8.76 14.87
C ILE A 21 12.02 -9.52 16.16
N ALA A 22 13.06 -9.74 16.96
CA ALA A 22 12.88 -10.10 18.36
C ALA A 22 12.65 -8.82 19.19
N ILE A 23 11.63 -8.83 20.03
CA ILE A 23 11.25 -7.73 20.92
C ILE A 23 11.57 -8.02 22.40
N ASP A 24 12.30 -9.11 22.66
CA ASP A 24 12.70 -9.52 24.00
C ASP A 24 14.14 -9.09 24.34
N HIS A 25 14.44 -9.00 25.63
CA HIS A 25 15.79 -8.69 26.13
C HIS A 25 16.70 -9.93 26.23
N GLN A 26 16.30 -11.07 25.63
CA GLN A 26 17.05 -12.34 25.72
C GLN A 26 17.75 -12.71 24.41
N THR A 27 17.52 -11.94 23.36
CA THR A 27 18.12 -12.22 22.05
C THR A 27 19.57 -11.74 21.99
N SER A 28 20.47 -12.67 21.63
CA SER A 28 21.88 -12.38 21.37
C SER A 28 22.02 -11.92 19.91
N GLY A 29 22.65 -10.78 19.65
CA GLY A 29 22.84 -10.23 18.29
C GLY A 29 21.91 -9.06 17.96
N ASN A 30 21.73 -8.77 16.66
CA ASN A 30 20.92 -7.64 16.18
C ASN A 30 19.40 -7.90 16.22
N GLY A 31 18.97 -9.13 16.48
CA GLY A 31 17.56 -9.48 16.67
C GLY A 31 16.67 -9.34 15.43
N VAL A 32 17.25 -9.39 14.22
CA VAL A 32 16.54 -9.33 12.94
C VAL A 32 16.66 -10.68 12.23
N TYR A 33 15.54 -11.24 11.78
CA TYR A 33 15.45 -12.56 11.14
C TYR A 33 14.74 -12.47 9.79
N ASN A 34 15.15 -13.31 8.85
CA ASN A 34 14.49 -13.45 7.57
C ASN A 34 13.18 -14.25 7.72
N VAL A 35 12.13 -13.84 7.02
CA VAL A 35 10.84 -14.55 7.00
C VAL A 35 10.90 -15.92 6.32
N ASP A 36 11.89 -16.12 5.42
CA ASP A 36 12.08 -17.37 4.69
C ASP A 36 12.84 -18.44 5.51
N GLU A 37 13.35 -18.07 6.69
CA GLU A 37 14.09 -18.97 7.58
C GLU A 37 13.20 -19.51 8.71
N PRO A 38 13.47 -20.73 9.23
CA PRO A 38 12.73 -21.27 10.35
C PRO A 38 12.77 -20.33 11.58
N LEU A 39 11.61 -20.03 12.13
CA LEU A 39 11.50 -19.24 13.36
C LEU A 39 12.05 -20.04 14.56
N GLY A 40 12.76 -19.36 15.45
CA GLY A 40 13.20 -19.96 16.71
C GLY A 40 12.04 -20.38 17.62
N THR A 41 12.34 -21.11 18.69
CA THR A 41 11.33 -21.64 19.63
C THR A 41 10.37 -20.56 20.11
N ILE A 42 9.08 -20.78 19.85
CA ILE A 42 7.98 -19.95 20.39
C ILE A 42 7.77 -20.35 21.84
N THR A 43 7.89 -19.38 22.74
CA THR A 43 7.71 -19.58 24.19
C THR A 43 6.32 -19.10 24.62
N THR A 44 6.02 -19.19 25.92
CA THR A 44 4.78 -18.64 26.50
C THR A 44 4.73 -17.11 26.55
N LYS A 45 5.77 -16.41 26.08
CA LYS A 45 5.84 -14.94 26.01
C LYS A 45 5.97 -14.46 24.57
N ALA A 46 5.42 -13.27 24.30
CA ALA A 46 5.61 -12.58 23.03
C ALA A 46 7.08 -12.25 22.82
N ARG A 47 7.66 -12.76 21.72
CA ARG A 47 9.08 -12.65 21.42
C ARG A 47 9.38 -12.11 20.03
N PHE A 48 8.58 -12.52 19.04
CA PHE A 48 8.81 -12.20 17.64
C PHE A 48 7.70 -11.29 17.12
N CYS A 49 8.06 -10.31 16.29
CA CYS A 49 7.13 -9.41 15.62
C CYS A 49 7.43 -9.40 14.12
N LEU A 50 6.40 -9.54 13.30
CA LEU A 50 6.50 -9.37 11.84
C LEU A 50 6.48 -7.88 11.51
N ILE A 51 7.46 -7.45 10.72
CA ILE A 51 7.55 -6.11 10.18
C ILE A 51 7.29 -6.19 8.68
N GLU A 52 6.21 -5.55 8.23
CA GLU A 52 5.80 -5.51 6.83
C GLU A 52 5.29 -4.12 6.43
N SER A 53 5.23 -3.88 5.12
CA SER A 53 4.71 -2.62 4.58
C SER A 53 3.19 -2.67 4.46
N PHE A 54 2.51 -1.59 4.86
CA PHE A 54 1.05 -1.50 4.84
C PHE A 54 0.57 -0.09 4.47
N LEU A 55 -0.71 0.05 4.12
CA LEU A 55 -1.33 1.34 3.84
C LEU A 55 -2.06 1.89 5.07
N ILE A 56 -1.96 3.21 5.27
CA ILE A 56 -2.75 3.98 6.23
C ILE A 56 -3.75 4.85 5.48
N LYS A 57 -4.97 4.91 6.02
CA LYS A 57 -6.12 5.69 5.57
C LYS A 57 -6.42 6.79 6.59
N TYR A 58 -6.44 8.05 6.16
CA TYR A 58 -6.68 9.21 7.03
C TYR A 58 -8.12 9.73 7.01
N TYR A 59 -9.13 8.86 6.95
CA TYR A 59 -10.54 9.29 7.04
C TYR A 59 -11.41 8.31 7.81
N GLY A 60 -12.39 8.87 8.51
CA GLY A 60 -13.35 8.13 9.33
C GLY A 60 -12.82 7.78 10.72
N SER A 61 -13.66 7.08 11.50
CA SER A 61 -13.39 6.66 12.88
C SER A 61 -13.01 5.17 13.00
N GLY A 62 -12.64 4.51 11.89
CA GLY A 62 -12.34 3.08 11.84
C GLY A 62 -10.85 2.72 11.91
N ASN A 63 -10.54 1.43 11.81
CA ASN A 63 -9.17 0.93 11.65
C ASN A 63 -8.56 1.50 10.37
N GLY A 64 -7.64 2.44 10.54
CA GLY A 64 -6.97 3.17 9.46
C GLY A 64 -5.98 2.32 8.67
N VAL A 65 -5.75 1.06 9.02
CA VAL A 65 -4.79 0.18 8.36
C VAL A 65 -5.46 -0.60 7.22
N ALA A 66 -4.75 -0.79 6.11
CA ALA A 66 -5.11 -1.69 5.02
C ALA A 66 -3.85 -2.44 4.54
N SER A 67 -4.00 -3.71 4.18
CA SER A 67 -2.91 -4.43 3.53
C SER A 67 -2.63 -3.85 2.15
N VAL A 68 -1.38 -3.94 1.70
CA VAL A 68 -0.97 -3.58 0.32
C VAL A 68 -1.51 -4.57 -0.72
N ASP A 69 -1.91 -5.77 -0.28
CA ASP A 69 -2.49 -6.81 -1.14
C ASP A 69 -4.01 -6.71 -1.28
N GLU A 70 -4.65 -5.89 -0.43
CA GLU A 70 -6.08 -5.62 -0.49
C GLU A 70 -6.39 -4.52 -1.52
N PRO A 71 -7.60 -4.52 -2.11
CA PRO A 71 -8.04 -3.41 -2.95
C PRO A 71 -7.98 -2.09 -2.20
N LEU A 72 -7.46 -1.05 -2.86
CA LEU A 72 -7.53 0.30 -2.31
C LEU A 72 -9.00 0.68 -2.10
N PRO A 73 -9.39 1.15 -0.90
CA PRO A 73 -10.71 1.71 -0.69
C PRO A 73 -10.96 2.94 -1.54
N THR A 74 -12.17 3.50 -1.47
CA THR A 74 -12.62 4.61 -2.32
C THR A 74 -11.57 5.71 -2.45
N VAL A 75 -11.09 5.92 -3.67
CA VAL A 75 -10.16 7.01 -4.00
C VAL A 75 -10.90 8.32 -3.87
N THR A 76 -10.47 9.17 -2.94
CA THR A 76 -11.14 10.44 -2.66
C THR A 76 -10.44 11.62 -3.34
N THR A 77 -11.09 12.78 -3.35
CA THR A 77 -10.55 14.03 -3.91
C THR A 77 -9.45 14.70 -3.08
N LYS A 78 -8.97 14.03 -2.03
CA LYS A 78 -7.89 14.49 -1.14
C LYS A 78 -6.90 13.37 -0.92
N ASP A 79 -5.67 13.75 -0.61
CA ASP A 79 -4.61 12.82 -0.23
C ASP A 79 -4.93 12.17 1.11
N ARG A 80 -5.33 10.90 1.05
CA ARG A 80 -5.83 10.17 2.23
C ARG A 80 -5.19 8.80 2.43
N PHE A 81 -4.27 8.42 1.57
CA PHE A 81 -3.59 7.14 1.62
C PHE A 81 -2.08 7.37 1.75
N ALA A 82 -1.48 6.82 2.80
CA ALA A 82 -0.04 6.74 2.95
C ALA A 82 0.41 5.27 2.94
N LEU A 83 1.58 5.02 2.37
CA LEU A 83 2.31 3.78 2.50
C LEU A 83 3.30 3.91 3.65
N ILE A 84 3.20 3.00 4.61
CA ILE A 84 4.29 2.70 5.53
C ILE A 84 5.17 1.69 4.82
N GLN A 85 6.40 2.10 4.52
CA GLN A 85 7.35 1.30 3.77
C GLN A 85 8.53 0.93 4.65
N VAL A 86 9.01 -0.30 4.44
CA VAL A 86 10.15 -0.88 5.14
C VAL A 86 11.25 -1.07 4.11
N ASN A 87 12.25 -0.18 4.09
CA ASN A 87 13.36 -0.24 3.12
C ASN A 87 14.64 0.34 3.73
N GLY A 88 15.32 -0.46 4.56
CA GLY A 88 16.46 -0.02 5.37
C GLY A 88 16.07 0.88 6.56
N ASP A 89 14.95 1.60 6.44
CA ASP A 89 14.28 2.37 7.49
C ASP A 89 12.75 2.25 7.34
N ILE A 90 11.99 2.62 8.38
CA ILE A 90 10.53 2.69 8.36
C ILE A 90 10.13 4.12 8.03
N THR A 91 9.53 4.32 6.86
CA THR A 91 9.14 5.66 6.41
C THR A 91 7.68 5.72 5.99
N LEU A 92 7.13 6.93 6.03
CA LEU A 92 5.76 7.23 5.64
C LEU A 92 5.75 8.04 4.35
N ARG A 93 5.01 7.58 3.34
CA ARG A 93 4.90 8.26 2.05
C ARG A 93 3.45 8.34 1.59
N ILE A 94 2.98 9.53 1.23
CA ILE A 94 1.68 9.71 0.59
C ILE A 94 1.68 9.08 -0.81
N LEU A 95 0.61 8.35 -1.16
CA LEU A 95 0.45 7.81 -2.51
C LEU A 95 0.39 8.92 -3.54
N GLN A 96 1.07 8.73 -4.66
CA GLN A 96 1.19 9.72 -5.72
C GLN A 96 -0.01 9.65 -6.68
N PRO A 97 -0.31 10.74 -7.43
CA PRO A 97 -1.43 10.78 -8.36
C PRO A 97 -1.43 9.64 -9.39
N ASP A 98 -0.26 9.22 -9.88
CA ASP A 98 -0.16 8.11 -10.84
C ASP A 98 -0.50 6.75 -10.21
N GLU A 99 -0.20 6.56 -8.93
CA GLU A 99 -0.61 5.37 -8.17
C GLU A 99 -2.12 5.32 -7.98
N LEU A 100 -2.75 6.46 -7.66
CA LEU A 100 -4.21 6.59 -7.51
C LEU A 100 -4.93 6.43 -8.86
N ALA A 101 -4.39 7.01 -9.94
CA ALA A 101 -4.91 6.85 -11.30
C ALA A 101 -4.95 5.38 -11.71
N ARG A 102 -3.88 4.63 -11.44
CA ARG A 102 -3.81 3.18 -11.70
C ARG A 102 -4.81 2.37 -10.87
N ALA A 103 -5.09 2.77 -9.63
CA ALA A 103 -6.13 2.17 -8.81
C ALA A 103 -7.51 2.33 -9.46
N MET A 104 -7.76 3.48 -10.09
CA MET A 104 -8.96 3.79 -10.88
C MET A 104 -8.93 3.23 -12.32
N SER A 105 -7.94 2.40 -12.65
CA SER A 105 -7.72 1.78 -13.98
C SER A 105 -7.42 2.77 -15.12
N PHE A 106 -6.89 3.95 -14.81
CA PHE A 106 -6.29 4.85 -15.79
C PHE A 106 -4.84 4.42 -16.06
N ASP A 107 -4.67 3.45 -16.97
CA ASP A 107 -3.33 2.93 -17.31
C ASP A 107 -2.57 3.82 -18.32
N ASN A 108 -3.30 4.43 -19.27
CA ASN A 108 -2.74 5.20 -20.39
C ASN A 108 -3.27 6.64 -20.46
N TYR A 109 -3.69 7.20 -19.33
CA TYR A 109 -4.25 8.55 -19.26
C TYR A 109 -3.36 9.45 -18.41
N THR A 110 -3.09 10.66 -18.91
CA THR A 110 -2.27 11.65 -18.22
C THR A 110 -3.15 12.74 -17.65
N PHE A 111 -3.18 12.85 -16.32
CA PHE A 111 -3.80 13.98 -15.63
C PHE A 111 -2.86 15.19 -15.67
N THR A 112 -3.43 16.39 -15.77
CA THR A 112 -2.69 17.66 -15.83
C THR A 112 -2.96 18.52 -14.59
N GLY A 113 -2.11 19.52 -14.36
CA GLY A 113 -2.16 20.40 -13.19
C GLY A 113 -1.26 19.93 -12.04
N THR A 114 -1.41 20.57 -10.89
CA THR A 114 -0.70 20.24 -9.64
C THR A 114 -1.13 18.88 -9.09
N GLY A 115 -0.32 18.25 -8.23
CA GLY A 115 -0.66 16.95 -7.63
C GLY A 115 -2.03 16.93 -6.96
N THR A 116 -2.36 17.99 -6.21
CA THR A 116 -3.68 18.15 -5.57
C THR A 116 -4.82 18.23 -6.59
N GLU A 117 -4.62 18.92 -7.71
CA GLU A 117 -5.63 19.00 -8.78
C GLU A 117 -5.80 17.67 -9.49
N GLN A 118 -4.71 16.94 -9.72
CA GLN A 118 -4.76 15.60 -10.30
C GLN A 118 -5.53 14.64 -9.38
N VAL A 119 -5.26 14.66 -8.07
CA VAL A 119 -5.97 13.84 -7.07
C VAL A 119 -7.46 14.16 -7.06
N LYS A 120 -7.84 15.44 -7.16
CA LYS A 120 -9.25 15.84 -7.30
C LYS A 120 -9.89 15.29 -8.57
N GLN A 121 -9.21 15.38 -9.71
CA GLN A 121 -9.70 14.84 -10.99
C GLN A 121 -9.90 13.31 -10.89
N ILE A 122 -8.92 12.59 -10.35
CA ILE A 122 -8.98 11.13 -10.19
C ILE A 122 -10.11 10.74 -9.23
N GLY A 123 -10.23 11.40 -8.09
CA GLY A 123 -11.24 11.07 -7.07
C GLY A 123 -12.69 11.37 -7.50
N ASN A 124 -12.89 12.25 -8.49
CA ASN A 124 -14.21 12.52 -9.08
C ASN A 124 -14.55 11.60 -10.27
N ALA A 125 -13.56 10.87 -10.79
CA ALA A 125 -13.76 10.02 -11.96
C ALA A 125 -14.46 8.69 -11.59
N VAL A 126 -15.02 8.03 -12.61
CA VAL A 126 -15.50 6.64 -12.50
C VAL A 126 -14.36 5.70 -12.93
N PRO A 127 -14.11 4.59 -12.22
CA PRO A 127 -13.08 3.64 -12.64
C PRO A 127 -13.34 3.11 -14.06
N VAL A 128 -12.30 3.13 -14.91
CA VAL A 128 -12.43 2.87 -16.36
C VAL A 128 -13.06 1.50 -16.64
N ARG A 129 -12.62 0.46 -15.93
CA ARG A 129 -13.13 -0.91 -16.11
C ARG A 129 -14.59 -1.07 -15.72
N VAL A 130 -15.06 -0.30 -14.74
CA VAL A 130 -16.46 -0.32 -14.30
C VAL A 130 -17.34 0.36 -15.34
N ALA A 131 -16.92 1.52 -15.83
CA ALA A 131 -17.62 2.23 -16.91
C ALA A 131 -17.67 1.38 -18.19
N GLU A 132 -16.56 0.73 -18.56
CA GLU A 132 -16.50 -0.18 -19.72
C GLU A 132 -17.49 -1.34 -19.57
N ALA A 133 -17.52 -2.00 -18.41
CA ALA A 133 -18.44 -3.11 -18.15
C ALA A 133 -19.90 -2.66 -18.29
N LEU A 134 -20.26 -1.51 -17.72
CA LEU A 134 -21.61 -0.95 -17.84
C LEU A 134 -21.99 -0.65 -19.29
N VAL A 135 -21.12 0.03 -20.03
CA VAL A 135 -21.38 0.37 -21.44
C VAL A 135 -21.51 -0.90 -22.29
N ARG A 136 -20.68 -1.92 -22.06
CA ARG A 136 -20.80 -3.22 -22.75
C ARG A 136 -22.14 -3.89 -22.50
N THR A 137 -22.71 -3.77 -21.31
CA THR A 137 -24.05 -4.33 -21.02
C THR A 137 -25.19 -3.57 -21.69
N LEU A 138 -25.00 -2.31 -22.07
CA LEU A 138 -26.03 -1.49 -22.72
C LEU A 138 -26.04 -1.62 -24.25
N ILE A 139 -24.93 -2.08 -24.84
CA ILE A 139 -24.75 -2.21 -26.30
C ILE A 139 -25.02 -3.66 -26.78
N ASN A 140 -25.11 -4.62 -25.87
CA ASN A 140 -25.59 -5.98 -26.12
C ASN A 140 -27.11 -6.08 -25.93
#